data_AF-A0A1M7K6Z9-F1
#
_entry.id   AF-A0A1M7K6Z9-F1
#
_cell.length_a   1.000
_cell.length_b   1.000
_cell.length_c   1.000
_cell.angle_alpha   90.00
_cell.angle_beta   90.00
_cell.angle_gamma   90.00
#
_symmetry.space_group_name_H-M   'P 1'
#
loop_
_entity.id
_entity.type
_entity.pdbx_description
1 polymer ?
#
loop_
_entity_poly.entity_id
_entity_poly.type
_entity_poly.pdbx_seq_one_letter_code
_entity_poly.pdbx_strand_id
1 'polypeptide(L)' 'MNKVRIIGLVLLAIGVFLFPLVEGDLADIAAGLLAGLGIGLLVTGRLRFQK' A
#
# COMPACT_ATOMS: atom_id res chain seq x y z
N MET A 1 13.92 5.07 -11.36
CA MET A 1 12.55 4.77 -10.86
C MET A 1 12.20 5.77 -9.79
N ASN A 2 11.07 6.47 -9.90
CA ASN A 2 10.68 7.49 -8.92
C ASN A 2 10.59 6.88 -7.53
N LYS A 3 11.19 7.54 -6.52
CA LYS A 3 11.17 7.11 -5.10
C LYS A 3 9.75 6.79 -4.62
N VAL A 4 8.75 7.54 -5.10
CA VAL A 4 7.33 7.32 -4.80
C VAL A 4 6.82 5.94 -5.24
N ARG A 5 7.23 5.47 -6.43
CA ARG A 5 6.83 4.13 -6.91
C ARG A 5 7.45 3.02 -6.10
N ILE A 6 8.68 3.20 -5.62
CA ILE A 6 9.35 2.24 -4.74
C ILE A 6 8.61 2.15 -3.40
N ILE A 7 8.24 3.29 -2.82
CA ILE A 7 7.45 3.35 -1.58
C ILE A 7 6.09 2.66 -1.77
N GLY A 8 5.40 2.92 -2.89
CA GLY A 8 4.14 2.25 -3.22
C GLY A 8 4.28 0.73 -3.35
N LEU A 9 5.36 0.26 -3.97
CA LEU A 9 5.64 -1.17 -4.13
C LEU A 9 5.90 -1.85 -2.77
N VAL A 10 6.65 -1.19 -1.88
CA VAL A 10 6.92 -1.69 -0.53
C VAL A 10 5.64 -1.74 0.30
N LEU A 11 4.80 -0.71 0.24
CA LEU A 11 3.49 -0.66 0.90
C LEU A 11 2.56 -1.77 0.43
N LEU A 12 2.50 -2.01 -0.89
CA LEU A 12 1.70 -3.07 -1.47
C LEU A 12 2.20 -4.44 -0.99
N ALA A 13 3.52 -4.68 -1.04
CA ALA A 13 4.11 -5.93 -0.55
C ALA A 13 3.74 -6.17 0.91
N ILE A 14 3.90 -5.17 1.79
CA ILE A 14 3.55 -5.31 3.22
C ILE A 14 2.06 -5.63 3.39
N GLY A 15 1.15 -4.95 2.69
CA GLY A 15 -0.29 -5.20 2.78
C GLY A 15 -0.66 -6.62 2.34
N VAL A 16 -0.09 -7.10 1.24
CA VAL A 16 -0.35 -8.46 0.72
C VAL A 16 0.27 -9.54 1.62
N PHE A 17 1.44 -9.30 2.19
CA PHE A 17 2.08 -10.24 3.11
C PHE A 17 1.39 -10.31 4.48
N LEU A 18 0.83 -9.20 4.97
CA LEU A 18 0.12 -9.17 6.24
C LEU A 18 -1.25 -9.86 6.17
N PHE A 19 -1.91 -9.82 5.02
CA PHE A 19 -3.25 -10.39 4.82
C PHE A 19 -3.38 -11.86 5.27
N PRO A 20 -2.48 -12.79 4.90
CA PRO A 20 -2.54 -14.18 5.39
C PRO A 20 -1.88 -14.40 6.76
N LEU A 21 -1.13 -13.44 7.30
CA LEU A 21 -0.35 -13.62 8.54
C LEU A 21 -1.11 -13.19 9.79
N VAL A 22 -2.13 -12.36 9.65
CA VAL A 22 -2.85 -11.77 10.79
C VAL A 22 -4.34 -12.00 10.60
N GLU A 23 -4.90 -12.93 11.36
CA GLU A 23 -6.33 -13.19 11.37
C GLU A 23 -7.05 -12.21 12.29
N GLY A 24 -7.99 -11.44 11.72
CA GLY A 24 -8.89 -10.56 12.46
C GLY A 24 -9.47 -9.46 11.57
N ASP A 25 -10.73 -9.07 11.83
CA ASP A 25 -11.47 -8.09 11.03
C ASP A 25 -10.70 -6.76 10.85
N LEU A 26 -10.00 -6.31 11.88
CA LEU A 26 -9.18 -5.08 11.83
C LEU A 26 -7.95 -5.25 10.95
N ALA A 27 -7.36 -6.44 10.92
CA ALA A 27 -6.19 -6.73 10.10
C ALA A 27 -6.56 -6.82 8.63
N ASP A 28 -7.70 -7.41 8.29
CA ASP A 28 -8.22 -7.47 6.93
C ASP A 28 -8.48 -6.07 6.36
N ILE A 29 -9.09 -5.19 7.16
CA ILE A 29 -9.32 -3.79 6.80
C ILE A 29 -7.99 -3.05 6.61
N ALA A 30 -7.04 -3.21 7.55
CA ALA A 30 -5.74 -2.55 7.48
C ALA A 30 -4.91 -3.03 6.28
N ALA A 31 -4.88 -4.34 6.02
CA ALA A 31 -4.18 -4.95 4.90
C ALA A 31 -4.78 -4.50 3.56
N GLY A 32 -6.12 -4.46 3.46
CA GLY A 32 -6.82 -3.89 2.31
C GLY A 32 -6.49 -2.42 2.07
N LEU A 33 -6.44 -1.60 3.13
CA LEU A 33 -6.07 -0.19 3.05
C LEU A 33 -4.61 0.00 2.61
N LEU A 34 -3.68 -0.78 3.16
CA LEU A 34 -2.25 -0.74 2.81
C LEU A 34 -2.02 -1.18 1.36
N ALA A 35 -2.67 -2.26 0.92
CA ALA A 35 -2.62 -2.72 -0.46
C ALA A 35 -3.21 -1.68 -1.42
N GLY A 36 -4.37 -1.11 -1.09
CA GLY A 36 -5.02 -0.06 -1.88
C GLY A 36 -4.17 1.21 -1.99
N LEU A 37 -3.56 1.67 -0.89
CA LEU A 37 -2.62 2.80 -0.89
C LEU A 37 -1.35 2.49 -1.70
N GLY A 38 -0.81 1.28 -1.60
CA GLY A 38 0.35 0.84 -2.38
C GLY A 38 0.08 0.86 -3.89
N ILE A 39 -1.08 0.34 -4.30
CA ILE A 39 -1.55 0.38 -5.70
C ILE A 39 -1.76 1.84 -6.13
N GLY A 40 -2.44 2.65 -5.31
CA GLY A 40 -2.66 4.06 -5.58
C GLY A 40 -1.37 4.83 -5.82
N LEU A 41 -0.34 4.60 -5.01
CA LEU A 41 0.98 5.22 -5.16
C LEU A 41 1.74 4.74 -6.41
N LEU A 42 1.61 3.45 -6.75
CA LEU A 42 2.20 2.89 -7.97
C LEU A 42 1.56 3.46 -9.23
N VAL A 43 0.23 3.54 -9.26
CA VAL A 43 -0.55 4.06 -10.39
C VAL A 43 -0.37 5.57 -10.54
N THR A 44 -0.51 6.33 -9.45
CA THR A 44 -0.38 7.79 -9.48
C THR A 44 1.06 8.22 -9.79
N GLY A 45 2.06 7.42 -9.37
CA GLY A 45 3.48 7.59 -9.71
C GLY A 45 4.15 8.87 -9.18
N ARG A 46 3.36 9.77 -8.57
CA ARG A 46 3.75 10.99 -7.87
C ARG A 46 2.78 11.23 -6.72
N LEU A 47 3.31 11.49 -5.53
CA LEU A 47 2.57 12.12 -4.43
C LEU A 47 2.36 13.59 -4.82
N ARG A 48 1.38 13.88 -5.68
CA ARG A 48 0.87 15.25 -5.81
C ARG A 48 0.01 15.54 -4.58
N PHE A 49 0.66 15.69 -3.43
CA PHE A 49 0.14 16.56 -2.37
C PHE A 49 0.19 17.97 -2.97
N GLN A 50 -0.88 18.36 -3.69
CA GLN A 50 -1.14 19.77 -3.91
C GLN A 50 -1.45 20.33 -2.51
N LYS A 51 -0.50 21.09 -2.00
CA LYS A 51 -0.60 21.84 -0.74
C LYS A 51 -1.59 22.99 -0.91
#